data_AF-A0A8C0FMT0-F1
#
_entry.id   AF-A0A8C0FMT0-F1
#
_cell.length_a   1.000
_cell.length_b   1.000
_cell.length_c   1.000
_cell.angle_alpha   90.00
_cell.angle_beta   90.00
_cell.angle_gamma   90.00
#
_symmetry.space_group_name_H-M   'P 1'
#
loop_
_entity.id
_entity.type
_entity.pdbx_description
1 polymer ?
#
loop_
_entity_poly.entity_id
_entity_poly.type
_entity_poly.pdbx_seq_one_letter_code
_entity_poly.pdbx_strand_id
1 'polypeptide(L)'
;MFTPGSALTLEQGWQTTGATGSLQNLKKFNNQDFNHLRTSCLSQGVLFEDATFPAHVSSIGPNLLPEDKLRRIQWKRPTELQRNPYLIMDGVSRFDIMQGEIGDCWLLAAVGSLTLQKQFLENVLPKDQGFQDGYAGIFHFRFWQYGDWVDVVIDDRLPFLNGRYLSVQPRTSNEFWPSLLEKAYAK
;
A
#
# COMPACT_ATOMS: atom_id res chain seq x y z
N MET A 1 32.62 29.90 26.42
CA MET A 1 31.21 29.77 26.85
C MET A 1 30.36 30.04 25.63
N PHE A 2 29.90 29.01 24.94
CA PHE A 2 28.94 29.12 23.84
C PHE A 2 27.95 27.98 24.03
N THR A 3 26.71 28.33 24.35
CA THR A 3 25.58 27.40 24.33
C THR A 3 24.97 27.43 22.92
N PRO A 4 24.71 26.27 22.31
CA PRO A 4 23.73 26.19 21.25
C PRO A 4 22.53 25.39 21.77
N GLY A 5 21.54 26.11 22.28
CA GLY A 5 20.17 25.63 22.33
C GLY A 5 19.52 25.92 20.99
N SER A 6 19.06 24.89 20.28
CA SER A 6 18.06 24.98 19.19
C SER A 6 17.69 23.61 18.58
N ALA A 7 17.86 22.50 19.30
CA ALA A 7 17.40 21.19 18.82
C ALA A 7 15.93 20.88 19.18
N LEU A 8 15.28 21.68 20.03
CA LEU A 8 13.99 21.34 20.64
C LEU A 8 12.76 21.88 19.90
N THR A 9 12.91 22.63 18.80
CA THR A 9 11.76 23.28 18.13
C THR A 9 11.21 22.49 16.93
N LEU A 10 11.88 21.40 16.50
CA LEU A 10 11.48 20.61 15.34
C LEU A 10 10.57 19.40 15.65
N GLU A 11 10.42 19.01 16.92
CA GLU A 11 9.66 17.80 17.29
C GLU A 11 8.15 18.05 17.53
N GLN A 12 7.69 19.30 17.59
CA GLN A 12 6.31 19.62 17.97
C GLN A 12 5.31 19.80 16.80
N GLY A 13 5.77 19.72 15.55
CA GLY A 13 4.91 19.99 14.38
C GLY A 13 3.96 18.85 13.96
N TRP A 14 4.28 17.59 14.32
CA TRP A 14 3.53 16.41 13.85
C TRP A 14 2.24 16.13 14.63
N GLN A 15 2.02 16.83 15.75
CA GLN A 15 0.89 16.63 16.66
C GLN A 15 -0.12 17.79 16.59
N THR A 16 -0.39 18.33 15.41
CA THR A 16 -1.49 19.29 15.23
C THR A 16 -2.82 18.53 15.30
N THR A 17 -3.36 18.47 16.51
CA THR A 17 -4.69 17.95 16.81
C THR A 17 -5.76 18.79 16.11
N GLY A 18 -6.52 18.18 15.20
CA GLY A 18 -7.73 18.76 14.62
C GLY A 18 -7.61 19.40 13.23
N ALA A 19 -6.41 19.50 12.63
CA ALA A 19 -6.26 19.93 11.24
C ALA A 19 -6.47 18.75 10.27
N THR A 20 -7.15 19.00 9.15
CA THR A 20 -7.17 18.06 8.01
C THR A 20 -5.74 17.75 7.59
N GLY A 21 -5.40 16.48 7.40
CA GLY A 21 -4.02 16.01 7.16
C GLY A 21 -3.32 15.46 8.41
N SER A 22 -3.94 15.51 9.59
CA SER A 22 -3.44 14.81 10.78
C SER A 22 -3.83 13.32 10.78
N LEU A 23 -3.18 12.50 11.62
CA LEU A 23 -3.56 11.09 11.79
C LEU A 23 -5.00 10.89 12.29
N GLN A 24 -5.61 11.92 12.89
CA GLN A 24 -7.01 11.90 13.36
C GLN A 24 -7.99 12.37 12.28
N ASN A 25 -7.52 13.07 11.25
CA ASN A 25 -8.33 13.60 10.16
C ASN A 25 -7.58 13.45 8.84
N LEU A 26 -7.46 12.20 8.37
CA LEU A 26 -6.71 11.85 7.16
C LEU A 26 -7.37 12.46 5.92
N LYS A 27 -6.55 12.99 5.01
CA LYS A 27 -7.00 13.39 3.69
C LYS A 27 -7.29 12.15 2.85
N LYS A 28 -8.47 12.08 2.25
CA LYS A 28 -8.88 10.95 1.40
C LYS A 28 -8.37 11.13 -0.02
N PHE A 29 -7.47 10.26 -0.48
CA PHE A 29 -7.02 10.30 -1.87
C PHE A 29 -8.17 9.99 -2.82
N ASN A 30 -8.30 10.78 -3.90
CA ASN A 30 -9.42 10.69 -4.85
C ASN A 30 -10.82 10.67 -4.21
N ASN A 31 -10.98 11.26 -3.02
CA ASN A 31 -12.22 11.26 -2.23
C ASN A 31 -12.77 9.86 -1.89
N GLN A 32 -11.92 8.84 -1.86
CA GLN A 32 -12.32 7.47 -1.48
C GLN A 32 -12.27 7.29 0.04
N ASP A 33 -13.31 6.67 0.62
CA ASP A 33 -13.38 6.32 2.04
C ASP A 33 -13.36 4.80 2.18
N PHE A 34 -12.29 4.27 2.79
CA PHE A 34 -12.07 2.83 2.96
C PHE A 34 -13.25 2.14 3.64
N ASN A 35 -13.73 2.66 4.78
CA ASN A 35 -14.78 2.02 5.57
C ASN A 35 -16.11 2.01 4.81
N HIS A 36 -16.49 3.13 4.22
CA HIS A 36 -17.72 3.23 3.44
C HIS A 36 -17.70 2.31 2.22
N LEU A 37 -16.60 2.30 1.46
CA LEU A 37 -16.45 1.44 0.29
C LEU A 37 -16.45 -0.04 0.67
N ARG A 38 -15.73 -0.42 1.72
CA ARG A 38 -15.69 -1.80 2.24
C ARG A 38 -17.09 -2.25 2.68
N THR A 39 -17.81 -1.45 3.47
CA THR A 39 -19.18 -1.79 3.91
C THR A 39 -20.12 -1.92 2.72
N SER A 40 -20.01 -1.04 1.72
CA SER A 40 -20.81 -1.11 0.51
C SER A 40 -20.57 -2.43 -0.25
N CYS A 41 -19.31 -2.79 -0.49
CA CYS A 41 -18.94 -4.04 -1.15
C CYS A 41 -19.42 -5.27 -0.38
N LEU A 42 -19.23 -5.30 0.95
CA LEU A 42 -19.71 -6.38 1.81
C LEU A 42 -21.23 -6.54 1.75
N SER A 43 -21.98 -5.42 1.79
CA SER A 43 -23.45 -5.45 1.72
C SER A 43 -24.00 -5.97 0.39
N GLN A 44 -23.25 -5.79 -0.69
CA GLN A 44 -23.60 -6.22 -2.05
C GLN A 44 -23.05 -7.61 -2.38
N GLY A 45 -22.16 -8.17 -1.55
CA GLY A 45 -21.49 -9.44 -1.84
C GLY A 45 -20.54 -9.38 -3.04
N VAL A 46 -19.96 -8.20 -3.30
CA VAL A 46 -19.01 -7.98 -4.41
C VAL A 46 -17.63 -7.63 -3.89
N LEU A 47 -16.60 -7.90 -4.69
CA LEU A 47 -15.24 -7.43 -4.40
C LEU A 47 -15.04 -6.03 -4.97
N PHE A 48 -14.30 -5.19 -4.24
CA PHE A 48 -13.98 -3.85 -4.66
C PHE A 48 -13.15 -3.86 -5.94
N GLU A 49 -13.49 -2.95 -6.83
CA GLU A 49 -12.76 -2.64 -8.05
C GLU A 49 -12.47 -1.15 -8.07
N ASP A 50 -11.20 -0.78 -8.06
CA ASP A 50 -10.80 0.61 -7.98
C ASP A 50 -10.91 1.30 -9.34
N ALA A 51 -11.98 2.08 -9.51
CA ALA A 51 -12.20 2.87 -10.72
C ALA A 51 -11.14 3.98 -10.93
N THR A 52 -10.46 4.40 -9.86
CA THR A 52 -9.46 5.48 -9.92
C THR A 52 -8.04 4.96 -10.20
N PHE A 53 -7.82 3.65 -10.08
CA PHE A 53 -6.58 2.98 -10.41
C PHE A 53 -6.88 1.59 -10.98
N PRO A 54 -7.38 1.53 -12.23
CA PRO A 54 -7.97 0.31 -12.79
C PRO A 54 -6.92 -0.78 -12.99
N ALA A 55 -7.36 -2.04 -12.98
CA ALA A 55 -6.58 -3.21 -13.38
C ALA A 55 -6.37 -3.23 -14.91
N HIS A 56 -5.62 -2.25 -15.41
CA HIS A 56 -5.41 -1.97 -16.82
C HIS A 56 -3.98 -1.47 -17.07
N VAL A 57 -3.48 -1.61 -18.30
CA VAL A 57 -2.09 -1.24 -18.66
C VAL A 57 -1.76 0.24 -18.40
N SER A 58 -2.78 1.11 -18.34
CA SER A 58 -2.62 2.52 -17.96
C SER A 58 -2.05 2.71 -16.55
N SER A 59 -2.24 1.73 -15.65
CA SER A 59 -1.81 1.80 -14.26
C SER A 59 -0.40 1.26 -14.02
N ILE A 60 0.26 0.69 -15.04
CA ILE A 60 1.67 0.26 -14.96
C ILE A 60 2.60 1.46 -15.16
N GLY A 61 2.17 2.49 -15.89
CA GLY A 61 2.99 3.65 -16.23
C GLY A 61 3.72 3.51 -17.56
N PRO A 62 4.10 4.63 -18.19
CA PRO A 62 4.68 4.65 -19.52
C PRO A 62 6.12 4.10 -19.51
N ASN A 63 6.50 3.40 -20.59
CA ASN A 63 7.88 2.95 -20.86
C ASN A 63 8.52 1.99 -19.84
N LEU A 64 7.77 1.44 -18.88
CA LEU A 64 8.30 0.42 -17.97
C LEU A 64 8.45 -0.96 -18.62
N LEU A 65 7.63 -1.25 -19.63
CA LEU A 65 7.65 -2.53 -20.34
C LEU A 65 7.38 -2.33 -21.84
N PRO A 66 7.96 -3.18 -22.70
CA PRO A 66 7.55 -3.31 -24.11
C PRO A 66 6.05 -3.60 -24.28
N GLU A 67 5.44 -3.09 -25.36
CA GLU A 67 4.00 -3.25 -25.64
C GLU A 67 3.53 -4.72 -25.67
N ASP A 68 4.35 -5.62 -26.19
CA ASP A 68 4.03 -7.06 -26.27
C ASP A 68 3.95 -7.70 -24.88
N LYS A 69 4.71 -7.20 -23.91
CA LYS A 69 4.61 -7.62 -22.50
C LYS A 69 3.37 -7.01 -21.86
N LEU A 70 3.09 -5.73 -22.10
CA LEU A 70 1.90 -5.05 -21.55
C LEU A 70 0.59 -5.77 -21.91
N ARG A 71 0.44 -6.23 -23.17
CA ARG A 71 -0.74 -6.98 -23.64
C ARG A 71 -0.91 -8.35 -22.99
N ARG A 72 0.13 -8.88 -22.36
CA ARG A 72 0.14 -10.21 -21.70
C ARG A 72 -0.05 -10.12 -20.18
N ILE A 73 -0.14 -8.91 -19.62
CA ILE A 73 -0.35 -8.72 -18.19
C ILE A 73 -1.73 -9.26 -17.80
N GLN A 74 -1.74 -10.11 -16.78
CA GLN A 74 -2.93 -10.58 -16.11
C GLN A 74 -3.05 -9.90 -14.76
N TRP A 75 -4.24 -9.48 -14.37
CA TRP A 75 -4.50 -8.91 -13.06
C TRP A 75 -5.18 -9.97 -12.20
N LYS A 76 -4.55 -10.32 -11.07
CA LYS A 76 -5.02 -11.40 -10.20
C LYS A 76 -5.06 -10.95 -8.76
N ARG A 77 -6.05 -11.42 -8.01
CA ARG A 77 -6.14 -11.22 -6.56
C ARG A 77 -5.31 -12.29 -5.82
N PRO A 78 -4.76 -11.97 -4.65
CA PRO A 78 -4.10 -12.93 -3.75
C PRO A 78 -4.88 -14.23 -3.53
N THR A 79 -6.21 -14.14 -3.43
CA THR A 79 -7.13 -15.28 -3.25
C THR A 79 -7.18 -16.23 -4.45
N GLU A 80 -6.78 -15.77 -5.65
CA GLU A 80 -6.69 -16.61 -6.86
C GLU A 80 -5.33 -17.31 -6.98
N LEU A 81 -4.33 -16.80 -6.28
CA LEU A 81 -2.93 -17.21 -6.42
C LEU A 81 -2.53 -18.22 -5.38
N GLN A 82 -3.05 -18.09 -4.15
CA GLN A 82 -2.59 -18.83 -2.98
C GLN A 82 -3.75 -19.24 -2.09
N ARG A 83 -3.60 -20.39 -1.45
CA ARG A 83 -4.53 -20.83 -0.40
C ARG A 83 -4.18 -20.10 0.89
N ASN A 84 -5.17 -19.45 1.51
CA ASN A 84 -5.02 -18.68 2.75
C ASN A 84 -4.02 -17.51 2.61
N PRO A 85 -4.35 -16.47 1.81
CA PRO A 85 -3.56 -15.25 1.79
C PRO A 85 -3.69 -14.50 3.13
N TYR A 86 -2.64 -13.78 3.50
CA TYR A 86 -2.55 -12.92 4.68
C TYR A 86 -1.98 -11.57 4.25
N LEU A 87 -2.43 -10.51 4.92
CA LEU A 87 -1.82 -9.20 4.69
C LEU A 87 -0.44 -9.21 5.34
N ILE A 88 -0.39 -9.61 6.61
CA ILE A 88 0.81 -9.77 7.43
C ILE A 88 0.69 -11.14 8.13
N MET A 89 1.73 -11.99 8.09
CA MET A 89 1.71 -13.29 8.77
C MET A 89 2.43 -13.25 10.12
N ASP A 90 3.71 -12.90 10.14
CA ASP A 90 4.59 -12.97 11.33
C ASP A 90 5.17 -11.59 11.69
N GLY A 91 4.33 -10.57 11.55
CA GLY A 91 4.74 -9.17 11.63
C GLY A 91 5.43 -8.70 10.35
N VAL A 92 5.72 -7.39 10.29
CA VAL A 92 6.34 -6.80 9.11
C VAL A 92 7.86 -6.79 9.25
N SER A 93 8.55 -7.25 8.21
CA SER A 93 10.00 -7.36 8.17
C SER A 93 10.56 -6.90 6.82
N ARG A 94 11.73 -6.23 6.85
CA ARG A 94 12.50 -5.94 5.61
C ARG A 94 12.81 -7.18 4.79
N PHE A 95 12.80 -8.35 5.42
CA PHE A 95 13.05 -9.62 4.78
C PHE A 95 11.88 -10.09 3.91
N ASP A 96 10.69 -9.50 4.02
CA ASP A 96 9.50 -9.89 3.27
C ASP A 96 9.49 -9.26 1.86
N ILE A 97 10.36 -8.27 1.63
CA ILE A 97 10.43 -7.49 0.40
C ILE A 97 11.45 -8.14 -0.56
N MET A 98 10.98 -8.67 -1.69
CA MET A 98 11.83 -9.04 -2.81
C MET A 98 11.51 -8.16 -4.02
N GLN A 99 12.52 -7.51 -4.58
CA GLN A 99 12.34 -6.64 -5.74
C GLN A 99 11.72 -7.41 -6.91
N GLY A 100 10.69 -6.82 -7.52
CA GLY A 100 10.03 -7.34 -8.71
C GLY A 100 10.81 -7.05 -9.99
N GLU A 101 10.12 -7.09 -11.13
CA GLU A 101 10.70 -6.71 -12.42
C GLU A 101 10.72 -5.19 -12.63
N ILE A 102 9.97 -4.44 -11.80
CA ILE A 102 9.94 -2.98 -11.83
C ILE A 102 11.18 -2.41 -11.11
N GLY A 103 11.80 -1.39 -11.70
CA GLY A 103 13.03 -0.76 -11.21
C GLY A 103 12.83 0.21 -10.04
N ASP A 104 12.09 -0.18 -9.01
CA ASP A 104 11.66 0.68 -7.90
C ASP A 104 12.48 0.48 -6.61
N CYS A 105 13.70 -0.05 -6.71
CA CYS A 105 14.55 -0.40 -5.55
C CYS A 105 14.72 0.73 -4.52
N TRP A 106 14.63 1.99 -4.95
CA TRP A 106 14.66 3.17 -4.08
C TRP A 106 13.48 3.22 -3.11
N LEU A 107 12.28 2.84 -3.55
CA LEU A 107 11.09 2.72 -2.70
C LEU A 107 11.27 1.55 -1.72
N LEU A 108 11.72 0.41 -2.23
CA LEU A 108 11.90 -0.80 -1.42
C LEU A 108 12.93 -0.63 -0.31
N ALA A 109 14.01 0.11 -0.57
CA ALA A 109 14.98 0.48 0.45
C ALA A 109 14.36 1.36 1.56
N ALA A 110 13.51 2.32 1.19
CA ALA A 110 12.81 3.18 2.14
C ALA A 110 11.80 2.37 2.99
N VAL A 111 10.98 1.53 2.35
CA VAL A 111 10.02 0.65 3.03
C VAL A 111 10.75 -0.34 3.94
N GLY A 112 11.83 -0.96 3.46
CA GLY A 112 12.69 -1.85 4.24
C GLY A 112 13.26 -1.17 5.49
N SER A 113 13.67 0.10 5.37
CA SER A 113 14.12 0.88 6.53
C SER A 113 12.99 1.19 7.51
N LEU A 114 11.77 1.49 7.01
CA LEU A 114 10.60 1.74 7.84
C LEU A 114 10.20 0.53 8.69
N THR A 115 10.42 -0.70 8.20
CA THR A 115 10.13 -1.92 8.98
C THR A 115 10.90 -2.01 10.30
N LEU A 116 12.04 -1.31 10.41
CA LEU A 116 12.84 -1.24 11.64
C LEU A 116 12.23 -0.28 12.68
N GLN A 117 11.30 0.58 12.27
CA GLN A 117 10.65 1.59 13.09
C GLN A 117 9.15 1.30 13.24
N LYS A 118 8.83 0.22 13.98
CA LYS A 118 7.47 -0.32 14.12
C LYS A 118 6.41 0.74 14.47
N GLN A 119 6.74 1.71 15.31
CA GLN A 119 5.82 2.78 15.71
C GLN A 119 5.33 3.64 14.53
N PHE A 120 6.17 3.86 13.52
CA PHE A 120 5.80 4.65 12.33
C PHE A 120 5.16 3.79 11.25
N LEU A 121 5.51 2.51 11.21
CA LEU A 121 4.95 1.57 10.25
C LEU A 121 3.44 1.40 10.42
N GLU A 122 2.95 1.38 11.66
CA GLU A 122 1.51 1.29 11.95
C GLU A 122 0.73 2.52 11.46
N ASN A 123 1.40 3.67 11.31
CA ASN A 123 0.79 4.84 10.69
C ASN A 123 0.64 4.67 9.19
N VAL A 124 1.50 3.88 8.52
CA VAL A 124 1.48 3.64 7.07
C VAL A 124 0.62 2.44 6.70
N LEU A 125 0.64 1.39 7.53
CA LEU A 125 -0.07 0.13 7.34
C LEU A 125 -1.04 -0.11 8.51
N PRO A 126 -2.29 0.38 8.39
CA PRO A 126 -3.33 0.13 9.38
C PRO A 126 -3.65 -1.36 9.56
N LYS A 127 -3.99 -1.77 10.79
CA LYS A 127 -4.23 -3.19 11.17
C LYS A 127 -5.71 -3.63 11.08
N ASP A 128 -6.61 -2.74 10.68
CA ASP A 128 -8.06 -2.95 10.59
C ASP A 128 -8.52 -3.60 9.26
N GLN A 129 -7.57 -4.19 8.54
CA GLN A 129 -7.73 -4.79 7.21
C GLN A 129 -7.00 -6.13 7.11
N GLY A 130 -7.43 -6.97 6.18
CA GLY A 130 -6.87 -8.31 5.99
C GLY A 130 -7.68 -9.13 5.00
N PHE A 131 -7.24 -10.37 4.78
CA PHE A 131 -7.93 -11.34 3.89
C PHE A 131 -8.89 -12.25 4.64
N GLN A 132 -8.93 -12.16 5.97
CA GLN A 132 -9.79 -12.95 6.83
C GLN A 132 -11.14 -12.22 7.02
N ASP A 133 -11.39 -11.70 8.22
CA ASP A 133 -12.69 -11.16 8.58
C ASP A 133 -13.03 -9.88 7.82
N GLY A 134 -14.21 -9.87 7.20
CA GLY A 134 -14.70 -8.74 6.43
C GLY A 134 -13.88 -8.43 5.18
N TYR A 135 -13.27 -9.43 4.56
CA TYR A 135 -12.61 -9.28 3.26
C TYR A 135 -13.61 -8.85 2.17
N ALA A 136 -13.24 -7.81 1.43
CA ALA A 136 -14.01 -7.31 0.28
C ALA A 136 -13.09 -6.91 -0.89
N GLY A 137 -11.88 -7.47 -0.97
CA GLY A 137 -10.91 -7.14 -2.03
C GLY A 137 -10.44 -5.68 -2.03
N ILE A 138 -10.46 -5.03 -0.86
CA ILE A 138 -10.15 -3.61 -0.63
C ILE A 138 -9.15 -3.48 0.52
N PHE A 139 -8.16 -2.61 0.34
CA PHE A 139 -7.10 -2.32 1.30
C PHE A 139 -6.83 -0.82 1.31
N HIS A 140 -6.15 -0.32 2.33
CA HIS A 140 -5.73 1.08 2.37
C HIS A 140 -4.37 1.27 3.05
N PHE A 141 -3.66 2.30 2.62
CA PHE A 141 -2.33 2.65 3.11
C PHE A 141 -2.27 4.15 3.29
N ARG A 142 -1.42 4.61 4.20
CA ARG A 142 -1.31 6.03 4.52
C ARG A 142 0.07 6.55 4.17
N PHE A 143 0.12 7.64 3.44
CA PHE A 143 1.37 8.27 3.05
C PHE A 143 1.39 9.72 3.50
N TRP A 144 2.56 10.18 3.91
CA TRP A 144 2.79 11.59 4.17
C TRP A 144 3.10 12.29 2.85
N GLN A 145 2.20 13.16 2.39
CA GLN A 145 2.34 13.89 1.13
C GLN A 145 2.17 15.38 1.38
N TYR A 146 3.20 16.16 1.08
CA TYR A 146 3.20 17.63 1.12
C TYR A 146 2.71 18.25 2.44
N GLY A 147 2.95 17.58 3.58
CA GLY A 147 2.55 18.07 4.90
C GLY A 147 1.26 17.46 5.45
N ASP A 148 0.59 16.59 4.68
CA ASP A 148 -0.64 15.92 5.09
C ASP A 148 -0.46 14.40 5.11
N TRP A 149 -1.08 13.72 6.07
CA TRP A 149 -1.39 12.30 5.96
C TRP A 149 -2.55 12.09 4.99
N VAL A 150 -2.28 11.27 3.97
CA VAL A 150 -3.22 10.92 2.92
C VAL A 150 -3.52 9.42 3.01
N ASP A 151 -4.79 9.07 3.13
CA ASP A 151 -5.29 7.69 3.09
C ASP A 151 -5.60 7.31 1.64
N VAL A 152 -4.90 6.27 1.15
CA VAL A 152 -5.00 5.77 -0.22
C VAL A 152 -5.65 4.40 -0.19
N VAL A 153 -6.85 4.31 -0.75
CA VAL A 153 -7.60 3.07 -0.92
C VAL A 153 -7.18 2.39 -2.22
N ILE A 154 -7.03 1.07 -2.23
CA ILE A 154 -6.79 0.27 -3.42
C ILE A 154 -7.62 -1.02 -3.39
N ASP A 155 -7.84 -1.62 -4.57
CA ASP A 155 -8.19 -3.05 -4.63
C ASP A 155 -6.94 -3.94 -4.57
N ASP A 156 -7.12 -5.25 -4.40
CA ASP A 156 -6.02 -6.22 -4.29
C ASP A 156 -5.61 -6.91 -5.60
N ARG A 157 -6.04 -6.41 -6.77
CA ARG A 157 -5.61 -6.96 -8.06
C ARG A 157 -4.15 -6.56 -8.33
N LEU A 158 -3.26 -7.54 -8.43
CA LEU A 158 -1.84 -7.34 -8.71
C LEU A 158 -1.49 -7.75 -10.15
N PRO A 159 -0.53 -7.08 -10.81
CA PRO A 159 -0.12 -7.41 -12.16
C PRO A 159 0.82 -8.64 -12.19
N PHE A 160 0.49 -9.60 -13.05
CA PHE A 160 1.23 -10.82 -13.31
C PHE A 160 1.64 -10.91 -14.76
N LEU A 161 2.87 -11.33 -14.99
CA LEU A 161 3.40 -11.62 -16.31
C LEU A 161 4.07 -12.99 -16.29
N ASN A 162 3.66 -13.88 -17.20
CA ASN A 162 4.22 -15.24 -17.33
C ASN A 162 4.28 -16.03 -16.00
N GLY A 163 3.25 -15.89 -15.15
CA GLY A 163 3.16 -16.58 -13.87
C GLY A 163 4.02 -15.98 -12.74
N ARG A 164 4.63 -14.81 -12.96
CA ARG A 164 5.42 -14.08 -11.96
C ARG A 164 4.79 -12.74 -11.63
N TYR A 165 5.06 -12.27 -10.42
CA TYR A 165 4.72 -10.91 -9.99
C TYR A 165 5.53 -9.92 -10.82
N LEU A 166 4.87 -8.90 -11.35
CA LEU A 166 5.57 -7.77 -11.98
C LEU A 166 6.06 -6.77 -10.92
N SER A 167 5.21 -6.53 -9.92
CA SER A 167 5.45 -5.78 -8.68
C SER A 167 6.40 -6.53 -7.73
N VAL A 168 6.71 -5.92 -6.60
CA VAL A 168 7.35 -6.56 -5.44
C VAL A 168 6.76 -7.93 -5.22
N GLN A 169 7.65 -8.91 -5.14
CA GLN A 169 7.30 -10.28 -4.84
C GLN A 169 7.37 -10.48 -3.33
N PRO A 170 6.34 -11.07 -2.72
CA PRO A 170 6.43 -11.43 -1.32
C PRO A 170 7.39 -12.61 -1.13
N ARG A 171 8.21 -12.55 -0.08
CA ARG A 171 9.17 -13.63 0.22
C ARG A 171 8.47 -14.94 0.56
N THR A 172 7.43 -14.87 1.38
CA THR A 172 6.56 -16.01 1.65
C THR A 172 5.42 -15.99 0.64
N SER A 173 4.94 -17.16 0.20
CA SER A 173 3.90 -17.21 -0.82
C SER A 173 2.61 -16.53 -0.37
N ASN A 174 2.33 -16.49 0.94
CA ASN A 174 1.02 -16.15 1.47
C ASN A 174 0.91 -14.75 2.08
N GLU A 175 1.98 -13.95 2.10
CA GLU A 175 1.98 -12.59 2.68
C GLU A 175 1.94 -11.53 1.59
N PHE A 176 1.11 -10.49 1.70
CA PHE A 176 0.86 -9.58 0.57
C PHE A 176 1.02 -8.10 0.88
N TRP A 177 1.36 -7.71 2.12
CA TRP A 177 1.58 -6.30 2.45
C TRP A 177 2.62 -5.61 1.55
N PRO A 178 3.74 -6.22 1.11
CA PRO A 178 4.75 -5.50 0.31
C PRO A 178 4.19 -5.10 -1.06
N SER A 179 3.56 -6.04 -1.77
CA SER A 179 3.01 -5.82 -3.11
C SER A 179 1.83 -4.84 -3.09
N LEU A 180 0.98 -4.92 -2.06
CA LEU A 180 -0.15 -4.01 -1.90
C LEU A 180 0.30 -2.60 -1.51
N LEU A 181 1.34 -2.47 -0.68
CA LEU A 181 1.92 -1.17 -0.32
C LEU A 181 2.55 -0.48 -1.53
N GLU A 182 3.34 -1.22 -2.32
CA GLU A 182 3.91 -0.70 -3.57
C GLU A 182 2.80 -0.23 -4.52
N LYS A 183 1.75 -1.03 -4.70
CA LYS A 183 0.59 -0.64 -5.53
C LYS A 183 -0.07 0.65 -5.03
N ALA A 184 -0.26 0.79 -3.72
CA ALA A 184 -0.85 2.00 -3.14
C ALA A 184 0.07 3.22 -3.30
N TYR A 185 1.39 3.04 -3.37
CA TYR A 185 2.33 4.11 -3.64
C TYR A 185 2.40 4.49 -5.13
N ALA A 186 2.20 3.52 -6.03
CA ALA A 186 2.17 3.76 -7.48
C ALA A 186 0.91 4.53 -7.93
N LYS A 187 -0.17 4.44 -7.15
CA LYS A 187 -1.41 5.17 -7.34
C LYS A 187 -1.30 6.63 -6.92
#